data_AF-A0A819J608-F1
#
_entry.id   AF-A0A819J608-F1
#
_cell.length_a   1.000
_cell.length_b   1.000
_cell.length_c   1.000
_cell.angle_alpha   90.00
_cell.angle_beta   90.00
_cell.angle_gamma   90.00
#
_symmetry.space_group_name_H-M   'P 1'
#
loop_
_entity.id
_entity.type
_entity.pdbx_description
1 polymer ?
#
loop_
_entity_poly.entity_id
_entity_poly.type
_entity_poly.pdbx_seq_one_letter_code
_entity_poly.pdbx_strand_id
1 'polypeptide(L)'
;HENYSSLIEVPYPFIVPGGRFREFYYWDTYFSMLGLVRSKEIELANHMLENFAFLIRTIGHIPGGNRSYYISQSQPPFFSLMVELLGQTERYKNELEIEYEFWMTTRAVTLNDGTVLNRYYVGTGNKPRPEAFLEDTETAHKSNNTNIYFDLTATGECGWDFSSRWMEDETDLSTTITTNILPVDLNCLLYHLELAIGKITEAERRRQAIQKYMWSDDLQFFTDYNDIKKEPTNRLTLAGLFPLWLNVATLDQAKHAAGKIESLFLYDGGLVTTLAKHSTQQWDYPNGWAPLQYVAYRSLLKTSGYETLARIIRQRWMALNERVFNETGKMMEKYDVVNISKPAGGGEYEVQDGFGWTNGVYLEMLHDQRLER
;
A
#
# COMPACT_ATOMS: atom_id res chain seq x y z
N HIS A 1 23.09 -20.94 3.77
CA HIS A 1 23.76 -19.69 4.18
C HIS A 1 23.95 -19.66 5.70
N GLU A 2 24.79 -18.74 6.16
CA GLU A 2 25.44 -18.69 7.48
C GLU A 2 24.47 -18.55 8.67
N ASN A 3 24.75 -19.26 9.77
CA ASN A 3 23.97 -19.37 11.01
C ASN A 3 23.57 -18.03 11.71
N TYR A 4 23.93 -16.88 11.15
CA TYR A 4 23.68 -15.54 11.72
C TYR A 4 23.21 -14.51 10.69
N SER A 5 22.86 -14.94 9.47
CA SER A 5 22.24 -14.06 8.49
C SER A 5 20.86 -13.62 8.96
N SER A 6 20.54 -12.32 8.81
CA SER A 6 19.16 -11.86 8.97
C SER A 6 18.28 -12.26 7.79
N LEU A 7 18.85 -12.55 6.61
CA LEU A 7 18.09 -12.96 5.42
C LEU A 7 17.50 -14.35 5.63
N ILE A 8 16.18 -14.47 5.45
CA ILE A 8 15.43 -15.73 5.47
C ILE A 8 15.52 -16.35 4.08
N GLU A 9 15.99 -17.59 4.02
CA GLU A 9 16.11 -18.34 2.77
C GLU A 9 14.73 -18.67 2.19
N VAL A 10 14.61 -18.57 0.87
CA VAL A 10 13.42 -18.93 0.10
C VAL A 10 13.82 -19.84 -1.07
N PRO A 11 12.93 -20.72 -1.55
CA PRO A 11 13.29 -21.80 -2.47
C PRO A 11 13.64 -21.36 -3.90
N TYR A 12 13.19 -20.18 -4.35
CA TYR A 12 13.36 -19.74 -5.74
C TYR A 12 13.96 -18.32 -5.85
N PRO A 13 14.51 -17.96 -7.03
CA PRO A 13 14.94 -16.59 -7.31
C PRO A 13 13.79 -15.58 -7.16
N PHE A 14 14.13 -14.34 -6.79
CA PHE A 14 13.18 -13.25 -6.62
C PHE A 14 13.80 -11.91 -7.03
N ILE A 15 12.94 -10.91 -7.23
CA ILE A 15 13.31 -9.52 -7.48
C ILE A 15 13.25 -8.73 -6.17
N VAL A 16 14.21 -7.83 -5.98
CA VAL A 16 14.21 -6.83 -4.91
C VAL A 16 13.84 -5.46 -5.48
N PRO A 17 13.30 -4.52 -4.68
CA PRO A 17 12.89 -3.22 -5.21
C PRO A 17 14.02 -2.41 -5.87
N GLY A 18 15.17 -2.31 -5.20
CA GLY A 18 16.35 -1.57 -5.70
C GLY A 18 17.09 -0.80 -4.61
N GLY A 19 18.34 -0.41 -4.88
CA GLY A 19 19.16 0.39 -3.97
C GLY A 19 19.48 -0.30 -2.63
N ARG A 20 19.07 0.32 -1.52
CA ARG A 20 19.27 -0.19 -0.15
C ARG A 20 18.45 -1.44 0.17
N PHE A 21 17.34 -1.65 -0.55
CA PHE A 21 16.41 -2.75 -0.33
C PHE A 21 16.96 -4.02 -0.98
N ARG A 22 17.49 -4.92 -0.17
CA ARG A 22 18.23 -6.12 -0.61
C ARG A 22 17.52 -7.43 -0.25
N GLU A 23 16.23 -7.31 0.01
CA GLU A 23 15.25 -8.35 0.32
C GLU A 23 14.04 -8.11 -0.58
N PHE A 24 13.22 -9.13 -0.84
CA PHE A 24 11.93 -8.83 -1.47
C PHE A 24 11.05 -8.13 -0.43
N TYR A 25 10.19 -7.24 -0.91
CA TYR A 25 9.14 -6.61 -0.12
C TYR A 25 7.78 -7.10 -0.61
N TYR A 26 6.85 -7.31 0.32
CA TYR A 26 5.62 -8.03 0.04
C TYR A 26 4.74 -7.29 -0.99
N TRP A 27 4.22 -6.11 -0.66
CA TRP A 27 3.26 -5.44 -1.56
C TRP A 27 3.93 -4.87 -2.82
N ASP A 28 5.20 -4.45 -2.76
CA ASP A 28 6.04 -4.04 -3.90
C ASP A 28 6.06 -5.09 -5.01
N THR A 29 6.07 -6.37 -4.60
CA THR A 29 6.15 -7.49 -5.52
C THR A 29 4.95 -7.55 -6.44
N TYR A 30 3.74 -7.21 -5.98
CA TYR A 30 2.55 -7.25 -6.83
C TYR A 30 2.70 -6.28 -8.00
N PHE A 31 3.14 -5.05 -7.70
CA PHE A 31 3.34 -4.03 -8.72
C PHE A 31 4.48 -4.39 -9.67
N SER A 32 5.55 -4.99 -9.15
CA SER A 32 6.65 -5.52 -9.97
C SER A 32 6.19 -6.66 -10.89
N MET A 33 5.33 -7.56 -10.39
CA MET A 33 4.76 -8.67 -11.15
C MET A 33 3.89 -8.20 -12.33
N LEU A 34 3.23 -7.05 -12.24
CA LEU A 34 2.52 -6.47 -13.38
C LEU A 34 3.47 -6.31 -14.58
N GLY A 35 4.68 -5.78 -14.33
CA GLY A 35 5.72 -5.66 -15.36
C GLY A 35 6.23 -6.99 -15.86
N LEU A 36 6.45 -7.96 -14.96
CA LEU A 36 6.90 -9.31 -15.35
C LEU A 36 5.91 -9.98 -16.29
N VAL A 37 4.61 -9.88 -15.99
CA VAL A 37 3.55 -10.42 -16.85
C VAL A 37 3.56 -9.74 -18.22
N ARG A 38 3.71 -8.42 -18.28
CA ARG A 38 3.82 -7.69 -19.56
C ARG A 38 5.07 -8.06 -20.36
N SER A 39 6.17 -8.32 -19.68
CA SER A 39 7.43 -8.77 -20.28
C SER A 39 7.48 -10.28 -20.56
N LYS A 40 6.40 -11.02 -20.26
CA LYS A 40 6.30 -12.48 -20.42
C LYS A 40 7.26 -13.29 -19.54
N GLU A 41 7.76 -12.69 -18.45
CA GLU A 41 8.59 -13.33 -17.43
C GLU A 41 7.73 -14.13 -16.43
N ILE A 42 6.87 -15.01 -16.95
CA ILE A 42 5.85 -15.73 -16.17
C ILE A 42 6.47 -16.73 -15.19
N GLU A 43 7.59 -17.35 -15.58
CA GLU A 43 8.32 -18.28 -14.71
C GLU A 43 8.84 -17.59 -13.45
N LEU A 44 9.45 -16.40 -13.61
CA LEU A 44 9.92 -15.61 -12.47
C LEU A 44 8.76 -15.14 -11.59
N ALA A 45 7.65 -14.72 -12.19
CA ALA A 45 6.44 -14.38 -11.42
C ALA A 45 5.91 -15.58 -10.60
N ASN A 46 5.93 -16.79 -11.16
CA ASN A 46 5.58 -18.02 -10.45
C ASN A 46 6.56 -18.35 -9.31
N HIS A 47 7.86 -18.16 -9.52
CA HIS A 47 8.87 -18.32 -8.48
C HIS A 47 8.62 -17.38 -7.29
N MET A 48 8.28 -16.12 -7.56
CA MET A 48 7.96 -15.15 -6.51
C MET A 48 6.68 -15.53 -5.73
N LEU A 49 5.63 -15.99 -6.42
CA LEU A 49 4.44 -16.53 -5.74
C LEU A 49 4.77 -17.73 -4.84
N GLU A 50 5.59 -18.66 -5.33
CA GLU A 50 5.94 -19.85 -4.58
C GLU A 50 6.81 -19.53 -3.35
N ASN A 51 7.66 -18.50 -3.44
CA ASN A 51 8.40 -17.99 -2.28
C ASN A 51 7.46 -17.44 -1.19
N PHE A 52 6.43 -16.68 -1.58
CA PHE A 52 5.43 -16.22 -0.61
C PHE A 52 4.62 -17.36 -0.02
N ALA A 53 4.17 -18.30 -0.84
CA ALA A 53 3.48 -19.49 -0.38
C ALA A 53 4.34 -20.31 0.60
N PHE A 54 5.65 -20.43 0.32
CA PHE A 54 6.60 -21.06 1.24
C PHE A 54 6.67 -20.35 2.59
N LEU A 55 6.70 -19.01 2.62
CA LEU A 55 6.73 -18.23 3.86
C LEU A 55 5.42 -18.37 4.63
N ILE A 56 4.27 -18.34 3.95
CA ILE A 56 2.98 -18.62 4.59
C ILE A 56 2.99 -19.99 5.26
N ARG A 57 3.47 -21.04 4.58
CA ARG A 57 3.52 -22.40 5.13
C ARG A 57 4.53 -22.58 6.28
N THR A 58 5.59 -21.78 6.32
CA THR A 58 6.69 -21.96 7.29
C THR A 58 6.66 -20.97 8.45
N ILE A 59 6.13 -19.77 8.24
CA ILE A 59 6.07 -18.67 9.21
C ILE A 59 4.62 -18.42 9.67
N GLY A 60 3.62 -18.68 8.81
CA GLY A 60 2.21 -18.45 9.08
C GLY A 60 1.63 -17.18 8.43
N HIS A 61 2.48 -16.35 7.83
CA HIS A 61 2.12 -15.16 7.06
C HIS A 61 3.29 -14.74 6.17
N ILE A 62 3.09 -13.71 5.34
CA ILE A 62 4.17 -13.11 4.56
C ILE A 62 4.78 -11.94 5.37
N PRO A 63 6.07 -12.03 5.75
CA PRO A 63 6.76 -10.91 6.39
C PRO A 63 6.86 -9.68 5.47
N GLY A 64 7.00 -8.48 6.04
CA GLY A 64 7.20 -7.24 5.25
C GLY A 64 8.35 -7.34 4.24
N GLY A 65 9.42 -8.06 4.62
CA GLY A 65 10.42 -8.60 3.71
C GLY A 65 11.12 -9.82 4.32
N ASN A 66 11.92 -10.58 3.56
CA ASN A 66 12.56 -11.80 4.08
C ASN A 66 13.76 -11.55 5.01
N ARG A 67 13.55 -10.78 6.07
CA ARG A 67 14.53 -10.54 7.12
C ARG A 67 13.98 -10.96 8.46
N SER A 68 14.84 -11.47 9.34
CA SER A 68 14.46 -11.94 10.69
C SER A 68 13.78 -10.84 11.52
N TYR A 69 14.19 -9.58 11.36
CA TYR A 69 13.58 -8.43 12.02
C TYR A 69 12.19 -8.03 11.47
N TYR A 70 11.78 -8.59 10.33
CA TYR A 70 10.44 -8.40 9.76
C TYR A 70 9.48 -9.56 10.08
N ILE A 71 9.90 -10.64 10.73
CA ILE A 71 9.03 -11.80 11.00
C ILE A 71 7.76 -11.43 11.76
N SER A 72 7.81 -10.45 12.67
CA SER A 72 6.63 -10.01 13.43
C SER A 72 5.67 -9.12 12.63
N GLN A 73 6.13 -8.57 11.50
CA GLN A 73 5.44 -7.61 10.66
C GLN A 73 4.95 -8.32 9.40
N SER A 74 3.83 -7.89 8.84
CA SER A 74 3.49 -8.18 7.45
C SER A 74 3.68 -6.93 6.59
N GLN A 75 2.90 -6.82 5.51
CA GLN A 75 2.71 -5.63 4.69
C GLN A 75 1.28 -5.69 4.12
N PRO A 76 0.78 -4.69 3.37
CA PRO A 76 -0.55 -4.76 2.77
C PRO A 76 -0.79 -6.11 2.04
N PRO A 77 -1.91 -6.82 2.29
CA PRO A 77 -2.04 -8.21 1.86
C PRO A 77 -2.43 -8.36 0.38
N PHE A 78 -1.42 -8.28 -0.49
CA PHE A 78 -1.57 -8.35 -1.95
C PHE A 78 -1.47 -9.77 -2.52
N PHE A 79 -1.20 -10.82 -1.73
CA PHE A 79 -1.01 -12.18 -2.26
C PHE A 79 -2.25 -12.70 -3.00
N SER A 80 -3.46 -12.42 -2.51
CA SER A 80 -4.71 -12.71 -3.23
C SER A 80 -4.77 -12.08 -4.63
N LEU A 81 -4.29 -10.85 -4.77
CA LEU A 81 -4.21 -10.15 -6.05
C LEU A 81 -3.10 -10.72 -6.94
N MET A 82 -1.97 -11.14 -6.37
CA MET A 82 -0.87 -11.76 -7.12
C MET A 82 -1.28 -13.13 -7.69
N VAL A 83 -1.98 -13.96 -6.91
CA VAL A 83 -2.45 -15.27 -7.40
C VAL A 83 -3.58 -15.12 -8.42
N GLU A 84 -4.45 -14.10 -8.26
CA GLU A 84 -5.45 -13.76 -9.29
C GLU A 84 -4.76 -13.30 -10.59
N LEU A 85 -3.75 -12.45 -10.50
CA LEU A 85 -2.99 -11.95 -11.65
C LEU A 85 -2.43 -13.08 -12.52
N LEU A 86 -1.99 -14.19 -11.91
CA LEU A 86 -1.49 -15.37 -12.64
C LEU A 86 -2.54 -16.47 -12.85
N GLY A 87 -3.79 -16.26 -12.45
CA GLY A 87 -4.88 -17.25 -12.59
C GLY A 87 -4.69 -18.51 -11.75
N GLN A 88 -4.11 -18.38 -10.55
CA GLN A 88 -3.72 -19.49 -9.68
C GLN A 88 -4.43 -19.48 -8.31
N THR A 89 -5.55 -18.77 -8.18
CA THR A 89 -6.32 -18.70 -6.92
C THR A 89 -6.64 -20.08 -6.34
N GLU A 90 -7.12 -21.02 -7.15
CA GLU A 90 -7.46 -22.38 -6.67
C GLU A 90 -6.22 -23.16 -6.20
N ARG A 91 -5.07 -22.96 -6.86
CA ARG A 91 -3.82 -23.64 -6.50
C ARG A 91 -3.31 -23.21 -5.13
N TYR A 92 -3.45 -21.92 -4.79
CA TYR A 92 -2.92 -21.32 -3.56
C TYR A 92 -4.01 -21.04 -2.52
N LYS A 93 -5.17 -21.69 -2.63
CA LYS A 93 -6.31 -21.45 -1.75
C LYS A 93 -5.98 -21.70 -0.28
N ASN A 94 -5.23 -22.76 0.02
CA ASN A 94 -4.82 -23.07 1.39
C ASN A 94 -3.93 -21.96 1.98
N GLU A 95 -2.98 -21.45 1.21
CA GLU A 95 -2.11 -20.36 1.66
C GLU A 95 -2.87 -19.04 1.84
N LEU A 96 -3.85 -18.75 0.97
CA LEU A 96 -4.76 -17.62 1.15
C LEU A 96 -5.59 -17.74 2.43
N GLU A 97 -6.08 -18.94 2.76
CA GLU A 97 -6.79 -19.19 4.01
C GLU A 97 -5.89 -18.99 5.24
N ILE A 98 -4.64 -19.47 5.20
CA ILE A 98 -3.67 -19.25 6.29
C ILE A 98 -3.40 -17.75 6.48
N GLU A 99 -3.16 -17.01 5.39
CA GLU A 99 -2.94 -15.56 5.48
C GLU A 99 -4.18 -14.84 6.03
N TYR A 100 -5.38 -15.22 5.58
CA TYR A 100 -6.62 -14.66 6.11
C TYR A 100 -6.74 -14.87 7.63
N GLU A 101 -6.49 -16.08 8.11
CA GLU A 101 -6.54 -16.38 9.53
C GLU A 101 -5.48 -15.59 10.32
N PHE A 102 -4.29 -15.34 9.77
CA PHE A 102 -3.31 -14.44 10.38
C PHE A 102 -3.89 -13.03 10.62
N TRP A 103 -4.49 -12.42 9.59
CA TRP A 103 -5.08 -11.08 9.71
C TRP A 103 -6.25 -11.07 10.70
N MET A 104 -7.11 -12.08 10.66
CA MET A 104 -8.28 -12.13 11.54
C MET A 104 -7.95 -12.44 12.99
N THR A 105 -6.86 -13.18 13.26
CA THR A 105 -6.46 -13.52 14.63
C THR A 105 -5.57 -12.47 15.26
N THR A 106 -4.75 -11.76 14.48
CA THR A 106 -3.70 -10.89 15.03
C THR A 106 -3.91 -9.40 14.75
N ARG A 107 -4.80 -9.03 13.83
CA ARG A 107 -5.02 -7.64 13.37
C ARG A 107 -6.48 -7.19 13.38
N ALA A 108 -7.40 -8.06 13.77
CA ALA A 108 -8.82 -7.73 13.85
C ALA A 108 -9.13 -6.86 15.07
N VAL A 109 -10.09 -5.95 14.90
CA VAL A 109 -10.68 -5.09 15.91
C VAL A 109 -12.18 -5.27 15.85
N THR A 110 -12.80 -5.60 16.98
CA THR A 110 -14.25 -5.67 17.12
C THR A 110 -14.77 -4.36 17.69
N LEU A 111 -15.59 -3.66 16.91
CA LEU A 111 -16.26 -2.42 17.31
C LEU A 111 -17.40 -2.71 18.28
N ASN A 112 -17.91 -1.65 18.93
CA ASN A 112 -18.96 -1.75 19.95
C ASN A 112 -20.26 -2.40 19.45
N ASP A 113 -20.54 -2.32 18.15
CA ASP A 113 -21.73 -2.93 17.53
C ASP A 113 -21.49 -4.35 17.01
N GLY A 114 -20.32 -4.93 17.28
CA GLY A 114 -19.91 -6.25 16.81
C GLY A 114 -19.30 -6.27 15.41
N THR A 115 -19.23 -5.12 14.72
CA THR A 115 -18.53 -5.02 13.43
C THR A 115 -17.06 -5.37 13.59
N VAL A 116 -16.53 -6.19 12.68
CA VAL A 116 -15.10 -6.53 12.65
C VAL A 116 -14.44 -5.86 11.45
N LEU A 117 -13.39 -5.09 11.74
CA LEU A 117 -12.47 -4.49 10.77
C LEU A 117 -11.05 -4.80 11.22
N ASN A 118 -10.06 -4.48 10.39
CA ASN A 118 -8.66 -4.72 10.70
C ASN A 118 -7.85 -3.42 10.74
N ARG A 119 -6.75 -3.44 11.50
CA ARG A 119 -5.74 -2.39 11.57
C ARG A 119 -4.35 -2.97 11.35
N TYR A 120 -3.39 -2.12 11.02
CA TYR A 120 -1.97 -2.49 11.14
C TYR A 120 -1.54 -2.43 12.60
N TYR A 121 -0.84 -3.45 13.08
CA TYR A 121 -0.44 -3.56 14.48
C TYR A 121 0.66 -4.60 14.67
N VAL A 122 1.88 -4.21 15.00
CA VAL A 122 2.96 -5.19 15.21
C VAL A 122 3.21 -5.41 16.70
N GLY A 123 3.13 -6.66 17.17
CA GLY A 123 3.43 -7.02 18.55
C GLY A 123 4.92 -6.98 18.91
N THR A 124 5.56 -5.80 18.88
CA THR A 124 7.01 -5.63 19.12
C THR A 124 7.45 -5.64 20.58
N GLY A 125 6.50 -5.64 21.52
CA GLY A 125 6.79 -5.43 22.94
C GLY A 125 7.25 -4.01 23.26
N ASN A 126 6.78 -3.03 22.47
CA ASN A 126 7.07 -1.59 22.61
C ASN A 126 8.57 -1.25 22.53
N LYS A 127 9.24 -1.73 21.48
CA LYS A 127 10.67 -1.53 21.23
C LYS A 127 10.91 -0.89 19.86
N PRO A 128 12.01 -0.13 19.68
CA PRO A 128 12.37 0.44 18.39
C PRO A 128 12.63 -0.64 17.34
N ARG A 129 12.36 -0.32 16.08
CA ARG A 129 12.65 -1.14 14.91
C ARG A 129 14.16 -1.40 14.80
N PRO A 130 14.63 -2.65 14.62
CA PRO A 130 16.06 -2.94 14.49
C PRO A 130 16.74 -2.19 13.34
N GLU A 131 16.05 -1.99 12.24
CA GLU A 131 16.52 -1.33 11.02
C GLU A 131 16.53 0.22 11.08
N ALA A 132 15.86 0.80 12.08
CA ALA A 132 15.71 2.25 12.29
C ALA A 132 15.79 2.59 13.79
N PHE A 133 16.70 1.93 14.50
CA PHE A 133 16.74 1.95 15.97
C PHE A 133 16.94 3.36 16.54
N LEU A 134 17.85 4.13 15.92
CA LEU A 134 18.19 5.48 16.38
C LEU A 134 17.02 6.43 16.14
N GLU A 135 16.47 6.41 14.92
CA GLU A 135 15.39 7.25 14.45
C GLU A 135 14.12 7.04 15.31
N ASP A 136 13.76 5.78 15.59
CA ASP A 136 12.64 5.44 16.46
C ASP A 136 12.86 5.93 17.90
N THR A 137 14.08 5.75 18.43
CA THR A 137 14.41 6.17 19.79
C THR A 137 14.33 7.70 19.94
N GLU A 138 14.86 8.44 18.97
CA GLU A 138 14.81 9.90 18.96
C GLU A 138 13.38 10.44 18.82
N THR A 139 12.56 9.78 18.02
CA THR A 139 11.13 10.12 17.87
C THR A 139 10.38 9.84 19.17
N ALA A 140 10.61 8.69 19.79
CA ALA A 140 9.96 8.31 21.04
C ALA A 140 10.32 9.26 22.19
N HIS A 141 11.56 9.78 22.26
CA HIS A 141 11.95 10.78 23.27
C HIS A 141 11.17 12.11 23.17
N LYS A 142 10.61 12.42 21.99
CA LYS A 142 9.80 13.63 21.76
C LYS A 142 8.30 13.37 21.98
N SER A 143 7.90 12.11 22.00
CA SER A 143 6.49 11.72 22.04
C SER A 143 5.95 11.67 23.47
N ASN A 144 4.69 12.08 23.64
CA ASN A 144 3.90 11.81 24.84
C ASN A 144 3.08 10.50 24.72
N ASN A 145 3.11 9.84 23.56
CA ASN A 145 2.40 8.60 23.31
C ASN A 145 3.22 7.40 23.82
N THR A 146 2.74 6.75 24.88
CA THR A 146 3.39 5.55 25.44
C THR A 146 3.42 4.35 24.50
N ASN A 147 2.59 4.35 23.45
CA ASN A 147 2.53 3.31 22.41
C ASN A 147 3.32 3.68 21.15
N ILE A 148 4.11 4.75 21.15
CA ILE A 148 4.77 5.27 19.94
C ILE A 148 5.57 4.22 19.16
N TYR A 149 6.25 3.28 19.81
CA TYR A 149 6.98 2.24 19.06
C TYR A 149 6.04 1.26 18.34
N PHE A 150 4.87 0.96 18.91
CA PHE A 150 3.85 0.18 18.20
C PHE A 150 3.33 0.95 16.98
N ASP A 151 3.07 2.25 17.14
CA ASP A 151 2.56 3.10 16.07
C ASP A 151 3.59 3.28 14.93
N LEU A 152 4.86 3.52 15.26
CA LEU A 152 5.95 3.60 14.28
C LEU A 152 6.13 2.26 13.55
N THR A 153 6.18 1.14 14.27
CA THR A 153 6.33 -0.17 13.63
C THR A 153 5.13 -0.51 12.74
N ALA A 154 3.91 -0.16 13.17
CA ALA A 154 2.72 -0.37 12.37
C ALA A 154 2.72 0.43 11.06
N THR A 155 3.47 1.55 10.97
CA THR A 155 3.64 2.24 9.68
C THR A 155 4.50 1.44 8.69
N GLY A 156 5.51 0.70 9.18
CA GLY A 156 6.27 -0.23 8.34
C GLY A 156 5.39 -1.37 7.80
N GLU A 157 4.50 -1.91 8.65
CA GLU A 157 3.51 -2.91 8.24
C GLU A 157 2.46 -2.34 7.27
N CYS A 158 2.14 -1.05 7.31
CA CYS A 158 1.19 -0.46 6.37
C CYS A 158 1.80 -0.09 5.02
N GLY A 159 3.14 -0.06 4.93
CA GLY A 159 3.90 0.39 3.76
C GLY A 159 3.90 1.90 3.55
N TRP A 160 3.35 2.69 4.48
CA TRP A 160 3.32 4.16 4.44
C TRP A 160 4.12 4.76 5.61
N ASP A 161 5.35 4.30 5.79
CA ASP A 161 6.34 4.76 6.77
C ASP A 161 7.18 5.92 6.17
N PHE A 162 6.91 7.18 6.46
CA PHE A 162 5.81 7.72 7.25
C PHE A 162 4.91 8.62 6.41
N SER A 163 3.75 8.97 6.98
CA SER A 163 2.73 9.82 6.39
C SER A 163 1.94 10.57 7.45
N SER A 164 1.54 11.80 7.13
CA SER A 164 0.55 12.60 7.87
C SER A 164 -0.76 11.87 8.09
N ARG A 165 -1.07 10.87 7.25
CA ARG A 165 -2.21 9.95 7.39
C ARG A 165 -2.31 9.35 8.80
N TRP A 166 -1.17 9.10 9.45
CA TRP A 166 -1.09 8.42 10.74
C TRP A 166 -0.84 9.35 11.93
N MET A 167 -0.66 10.64 11.68
CA MET A 167 -0.20 11.61 12.67
C MET A 167 -1.37 12.51 13.13
N GLU A 168 -1.40 12.86 14.42
CA GLU A 168 -2.39 13.84 14.91
C GLU A 168 -2.03 15.26 14.43
N ASP A 169 -0.75 15.62 14.51
CA ASP A 169 -0.18 16.80 13.87
C ASP A 169 0.56 16.36 12.60
N GLU A 170 0.13 16.86 11.43
CA GLU A 170 0.70 16.48 10.12
C GLU A 170 2.18 16.84 9.95
N THR A 171 2.77 17.61 10.86
CA THR A 171 4.17 18.03 10.83
C THR A 171 5.05 17.36 11.89
N ASP A 172 4.47 16.60 12.83
CA ASP A 172 5.19 16.02 13.97
C ASP A 172 5.00 14.50 14.07
N LEU A 173 6.03 13.75 13.61
CA LEU A 173 6.05 12.28 13.63
C LEU A 173 5.86 11.70 15.04
N SER A 174 6.21 12.44 16.09
CA SER A 174 6.03 11.99 17.48
C SER A 174 4.56 11.87 17.89
N THR A 175 3.63 12.39 17.06
CA THR A 175 2.17 12.29 17.23
C THR A 175 1.53 11.15 16.45
N THR A 176 2.32 10.19 15.97
CA THR A 176 1.82 9.01 15.24
C THR A 176 0.93 8.14 16.12
N ILE A 177 -0.22 7.71 15.55
CA ILE A 177 -1.28 6.92 16.20
C ILE A 177 -1.82 5.81 15.28
N THR A 178 -0.96 5.22 14.45
CA THR A 178 -1.30 4.20 13.43
C THR A 178 -2.21 3.09 13.96
N THR A 179 -1.93 2.60 15.17
CA THR A 179 -2.67 1.49 15.79
C THR A 179 -4.07 1.89 16.25
N ASN A 180 -4.38 3.19 16.30
CA ASN A 180 -5.74 3.69 16.58
C ASN A 180 -6.60 3.77 15.32
N ILE A 181 -6.03 3.58 14.13
CA ILE A 181 -6.68 3.82 12.85
C ILE A 181 -7.00 2.48 12.18
N LEU A 182 -8.25 2.36 11.70
CA LEU A 182 -8.73 1.28 10.83
C LEU A 182 -8.58 1.76 9.38
N PRO A 183 -7.62 1.22 8.61
CA PRO A 183 -7.28 1.74 7.29
C PRO A 183 -8.26 1.25 6.22
N VAL A 184 -8.68 2.14 5.33
CA VAL A 184 -9.61 1.80 4.25
C VAL A 184 -9.00 0.85 3.22
N ASP A 185 -7.73 1.02 2.89
CA ASP A 185 -6.97 0.17 1.97
C ASP A 185 -6.82 -1.26 2.49
N LEU A 186 -6.40 -1.44 3.75
CA LEU A 186 -6.29 -2.77 4.38
C LEU A 186 -7.61 -3.53 4.34
N ASN A 187 -8.70 -2.87 4.73
CA ASN A 187 -10.01 -3.52 4.77
C ASN A 187 -10.55 -3.82 3.37
N CYS A 188 -10.22 -3.04 2.34
CA CYS A 188 -10.54 -3.39 0.97
C CYS A 188 -9.71 -4.59 0.46
N LEU A 189 -8.43 -4.69 0.84
CA LEU A 189 -7.59 -5.84 0.49
C LEU A 189 -8.07 -7.13 1.15
N LEU A 190 -8.53 -7.06 2.41
CA LEU A 190 -9.12 -8.22 3.09
C LEU A 190 -10.48 -8.59 2.51
N TYR A 191 -11.28 -7.62 2.04
CA TYR A 191 -12.51 -7.90 1.29
C TYR A 191 -12.19 -8.70 0.01
N HIS A 192 -11.16 -8.31 -0.72
CA HIS A 192 -10.70 -9.04 -1.90
C HIS A 192 -10.23 -10.46 -1.54
N LEU A 193 -9.44 -10.61 -0.47
CA LEU A 193 -8.99 -11.92 0.02
C LEU A 193 -10.16 -12.82 0.39
N GLU A 194 -11.18 -12.30 1.10
CA GLU A 194 -12.39 -13.04 1.47
C GLU A 194 -13.14 -13.56 0.24
N LEU A 195 -13.26 -12.74 -0.81
CA LEU A 195 -13.83 -13.19 -2.10
C LEU A 195 -12.99 -14.29 -2.74
N ALA A 196 -11.66 -14.14 -2.76
CA ALA A 196 -10.75 -15.10 -3.38
C ALA A 196 -10.83 -16.51 -2.75
N ILE A 197 -11.08 -16.60 -1.44
CA ILE A 197 -11.24 -17.87 -0.72
C ILE A 197 -12.69 -18.35 -0.59
N GLY A 198 -13.65 -17.59 -1.12
CA GLY A 198 -15.08 -17.94 -1.11
C GLY A 198 -15.82 -17.65 0.20
N LYS A 199 -15.26 -16.81 1.10
CA LYS A 199 -15.93 -16.32 2.31
C LYS A 199 -16.88 -15.16 1.99
N ILE A 200 -17.89 -15.44 1.16
CA ILE A 200 -18.81 -14.43 0.59
C ILE A 200 -19.60 -13.68 1.67
N THR A 201 -19.98 -14.35 2.76
CA THR A 201 -20.74 -13.72 3.84
C THR A 201 -19.88 -12.71 4.60
N GLU A 202 -18.63 -13.07 4.88
CA GLU A 202 -17.63 -12.23 5.53
C GLU A 202 -17.30 -11.02 4.64
N ALA A 203 -17.07 -11.26 3.34
CA ALA A 203 -16.85 -10.21 2.35
C ALA A 203 -18.01 -9.20 2.34
N GLU A 204 -19.27 -9.65 2.31
CA GLU A 204 -20.42 -8.75 2.33
C GLU A 204 -20.53 -7.96 3.64
N ARG A 205 -20.28 -8.59 4.80
CA ARG A 205 -20.22 -7.88 6.09
C ARG A 205 -19.13 -6.82 6.09
N ARG A 206 -17.94 -7.13 5.56
CA ARG A 206 -16.83 -6.17 5.46
C ARG A 206 -17.14 -5.03 4.50
N ARG A 207 -17.76 -5.33 3.36
CA ARG A 207 -18.24 -4.31 2.42
C ARG A 207 -19.19 -3.33 3.11
N GLN A 208 -20.16 -3.84 3.88
CA GLN A 208 -21.09 -3.03 4.67
C GLN A 208 -20.37 -2.21 5.75
N ALA A 209 -19.37 -2.78 6.41
CA ALA A 209 -18.55 -2.09 7.39
C ALA A 209 -17.75 -0.93 6.77
N ILE A 210 -17.09 -1.15 5.63
CA ILE A 210 -16.37 -0.09 4.89
C ILE A 210 -17.35 1.02 4.50
N GLN A 211 -18.52 0.65 3.96
CA GLN A 211 -19.56 1.62 3.60
C GLN A 211 -20.05 2.45 4.79
N LYS A 212 -20.17 1.84 5.98
CA LYS A 212 -20.64 2.53 7.19
C LYS A 212 -19.59 3.43 7.84
N TYR A 213 -18.35 2.97 7.92
CA TYR A 213 -17.32 3.60 8.74
C TYR A 213 -16.31 4.45 7.97
N MET A 214 -16.16 4.21 6.67
CA MET A 214 -15.08 4.79 5.87
C MET A 214 -15.58 5.69 4.75
N TRP A 215 -16.86 5.63 4.37
CA TRP A 215 -17.45 6.64 3.48
C TRP A 215 -17.84 7.89 4.28
N SER A 216 -17.43 9.06 3.81
CA SER A 216 -17.86 10.34 4.37
C SER A 216 -18.79 11.05 3.38
N ASP A 217 -20.05 11.23 3.77
CA ASP A 217 -21.01 12.02 3.00
C ASP A 217 -20.65 13.51 2.95
N ASP A 218 -19.99 14.05 3.97
CA ASP A 218 -19.58 15.45 3.98
C ASP A 218 -18.40 15.69 3.02
N LEU A 219 -17.43 14.79 3.02
CA LEU A 219 -16.24 14.89 2.18
C LEU A 219 -16.50 14.37 0.76
N GLN A 220 -17.53 13.56 0.59
CA GLN A 220 -17.82 12.81 -0.64
C GLN A 220 -16.60 11.98 -1.08
N PHE A 221 -15.98 11.32 -0.11
CA PHE A 221 -14.72 10.57 -0.27
C PHE A 221 -14.59 9.48 0.79
N PHE A 222 -13.80 8.44 0.51
CA PHE A 222 -13.47 7.42 1.51
C PHE A 222 -12.25 7.83 2.35
N THR A 223 -12.35 7.71 3.67
CA THR A 223 -11.28 8.00 4.63
C THR A 223 -11.09 6.83 5.58
N ASP A 224 -9.99 6.85 6.33
CA ASP A 224 -9.80 5.91 7.43
C ASP A 224 -10.74 6.24 8.61
N TYR A 225 -10.89 5.29 9.53
CA TYR A 225 -11.69 5.47 10.75
C TYR A 225 -10.80 5.37 11.99
N ASN A 226 -10.92 6.32 12.92
CA ASN A 226 -10.20 6.26 14.20
C ASN A 226 -11.05 5.50 15.23
N ASP A 227 -10.62 4.29 15.61
CA ASP A 227 -11.35 3.44 16.54
C ASP A 227 -11.32 3.98 17.98
N ILE A 228 -10.32 4.76 18.38
CA ILE A 228 -10.26 5.31 19.74
C ILE A 228 -11.15 6.53 19.88
N LYS A 229 -11.09 7.45 18.91
CA LYS A 229 -11.92 8.67 18.86
C LYS A 229 -13.34 8.40 18.38
N LYS A 230 -13.58 7.22 17.80
CA LYS A 230 -14.86 6.78 17.22
C LYS A 230 -15.38 7.70 16.10
N GLU A 231 -14.48 8.26 15.31
CA GLU A 231 -14.79 9.20 14.23
C GLU A 231 -13.93 8.95 12.98
N PRO A 232 -14.38 9.36 11.78
CA PRO A 232 -13.55 9.37 10.58
C PRO A 232 -12.31 10.25 10.78
N THR A 233 -11.18 9.88 10.19
CA THR A 233 -9.95 10.71 10.28
C THR A 233 -10.08 12.02 9.51
N ASN A 234 -11.05 12.12 8.59
CA ASN A 234 -11.27 13.26 7.70
C ASN A 234 -10.03 13.64 6.84
N ARG A 235 -9.05 12.73 6.72
CA ARG A 235 -7.86 12.90 5.89
C ARG A 235 -8.10 12.31 4.52
N LEU A 236 -8.04 13.15 3.49
CA LEU A 236 -8.12 12.70 2.10
C LEU A 236 -6.74 12.21 1.65
N THR A 237 -6.63 10.93 1.32
CA THR A 237 -5.42 10.29 0.80
C THR A 237 -5.78 9.38 -0.38
N LEU A 238 -4.80 9.00 -1.19
CA LEU A 238 -5.06 8.06 -2.30
C LEU A 238 -5.52 6.66 -1.84
N ALA A 239 -5.39 6.31 -0.56
CA ALA A 239 -5.97 5.09 -0.02
C ALA A 239 -7.50 5.04 -0.19
N GLY A 240 -8.17 6.20 -0.22
CA GLY A 240 -9.62 6.31 -0.49
C GLY A 240 -10.06 5.85 -1.88
N LEU A 241 -9.11 5.46 -2.75
CA LEU A 241 -9.41 4.87 -4.07
C LEU A 241 -9.40 3.34 -4.08
N PHE A 242 -8.94 2.67 -3.02
CA PHE A 242 -9.03 1.21 -2.91
C PHE A 242 -10.48 0.69 -2.98
N PRO A 243 -11.49 1.35 -2.36
CA PRO A 243 -12.88 0.95 -2.52
C PRO A 243 -13.39 0.96 -3.96
N LEU A 244 -12.91 1.90 -4.80
CA LEU A 244 -13.26 1.95 -6.21
C LEU A 244 -12.55 0.83 -6.99
N TRP A 245 -11.26 0.64 -6.71
CA TRP A 245 -10.45 -0.35 -7.42
C TRP A 245 -10.96 -1.78 -7.21
N LEU A 246 -11.33 -2.11 -5.97
CA LEU A 246 -11.75 -3.43 -5.54
C LEU A 246 -13.29 -3.61 -5.51
N ASN A 247 -14.03 -2.71 -6.17
CA ASN A 247 -15.49 -2.76 -6.35
C ASN A 247 -16.29 -2.81 -5.03
N VAL A 248 -15.81 -2.14 -3.99
CA VAL A 248 -16.55 -1.93 -2.72
C VAL A 248 -17.48 -0.72 -2.83
N ALA A 249 -17.03 0.33 -3.53
CA ALA A 249 -17.77 1.57 -3.72
C ALA A 249 -18.95 1.38 -4.68
N THR A 250 -20.03 2.15 -4.46
CA THR A 250 -21.09 2.33 -5.45
C THR A 250 -20.59 3.19 -6.61
N LEU A 251 -21.31 3.16 -7.74
CA LEU A 251 -20.95 4.00 -8.90
C LEU A 251 -20.99 5.50 -8.57
N ASP A 252 -21.96 5.96 -7.78
CA ASP A 252 -22.06 7.38 -7.43
C ASP A 252 -20.92 7.82 -6.51
N GLN A 253 -20.60 7.01 -5.49
CA GLN A 253 -19.42 7.23 -4.64
C GLN A 253 -18.13 7.26 -5.48
N ALA A 254 -18.02 6.37 -6.47
CA ALA A 254 -16.86 6.32 -7.36
C ALA A 254 -16.72 7.62 -8.17
N LYS A 255 -17.82 8.15 -8.71
CA LYS A 255 -17.82 9.43 -9.45
C LYS A 255 -17.45 10.61 -8.54
N HIS A 256 -18.00 10.66 -7.33
CA HIS A 256 -17.68 11.69 -6.35
C HIS A 256 -16.18 11.68 -5.98
N ALA A 257 -15.65 10.49 -5.66
CA ALA A 257 -14.24 10.34 -5.35
C ALA A 257 -13.35 10.71 -6.56
N ALA A 258 -13.73 10.30 -7.76
CA ALA A 258 -13.02 10.64 -8.99
C ALA A 258 -12.96 12.16 -9.24
N GLY A 259 -14.06 12.88 -8.99
CA GLY A 259 -14.08 14.35 -9.05
C GLY A 259 -13.13 15.01 -8.04
N LYS A 260 -12.97 14.42 -6.85
CA LYS A 260 -11.96 14.88 -5.87
C LYS A 260 -10.54 14.61 -6.34
N ILE A 261 -10.29 13.47 -6.99
CA ILE A 261 -8.97 13.17 -7.58
C ILE A 261 -8.59 14.22 -8.62
N GLU A 262 -9.50 14.53 -9.54
CA GLU A 262 -9.26 15.54 -10.58
C GLU A 262 -8.99 16.93 -9.99
N SER A 263 -9.76 17.34 -8.98
CA SER A 263 -9.71 18.71 -8.45
C SER A 263 -8.64 18.96 -7.39
N LEU A 264 -8.24 17.94 -6.62
CA LEU A 264 -7.37 18.11 -5.44
C LEU A 264 -6.03 17.38 -5.55
N PHE A 265 -6.00 16.23 -6.21
CA PHE A 265 -4.82 15.35 -6.19
C PHE A 265 -3.98 15.42 -7.46
N LEU A 266 -4.57 15.83 -8.59
CA LEU A 266 -3.91 15.81 -9.89
C LEU A 266 -3.01 17.02 -10.12
N TYR A 267 -1.73 16.74 -10.34
CA TYR A 267 -0.68 17.69 -10.71
C TYR A 267 0.01 17.29 -12.02
N ASP A 268 0.98 18.08 -12.47
CA ASP A 268 1.64 17.92 -13.77
C ASP A 268 2.38 16.59 -13.92
N GLY A 269 2.86 16.02 -12.82
CA GLY A 269 3.57 14.75 -12.77
C GLY A 269 2.73 13.53 -12.42
N GLY A 270 1.43 13.69 -12.15
CA GLY A 270 0.57 12.62 -11.63
C GLY A 270 -0.15 13.04 -10.35
N LEU A 271 -0.45 12.08 -9.48
CA LEU A 271 -1.22 12.32 -8.26
C LEU A 271 -0.33 12.45 -7.03
N VAL A 272 -0.57 13.47 -6.19
CA VAL A 272 0.04 13.55 -4.85
C VAL A 272 -0.55 12.49 -3.93
N THR A 273 0.22 12.02 -2.96
CA THR A 273 -0.20 10.93 -2.06
C THR A 273 -1.26 11.37 -1.05
N THR A 274 -1.09 12.58 -0.50
CA THR A 274 -1.99 13.26 0.43
C THR A 274 -2.09 14.74 0.08
N LEU A 275 -2.94 15.47 0.80
CA LEU A 275 -3.07 16.93 0.68
C LEU A 275 -2.28 17.72 1.74
N ALA A 276 -1.48 17.04 2.57
CA ALA A 276 -0.75 17.63 3.70
C ALA A 276 0.54 18.34 3.22
N LYS A 277 0.42 19.62 2.84
CA LYS A 277 1.52 20.40 2.20
C LYS A 277 2.68 20.74 3.13
N HIS A 278 2.48 20.63 4.44
CA HIS A 278 3.49 20.97 5.45
C HIS A 278 4.18 19.74 6.04
N SER A 279 3.74 18.53 5.69
CA SER A 279 4.41 17.31 6.07
C SER A 279 5.81 17.24 5.43
N THR A 280 6.76 16.69 6.17
CA THR A 280 8.11 16.37 5.69
C THR A 280 8.28 14.88 5.37
N GLN A 281 7.20 14.10 5.49
CA GLN A 281 7.22 12.66 5.33
C GLN A 281 7.11 12.23 3.87
N GLN A 282 7.60 11.03 3.56
CA GLN A 282 7.73 10.58 2.18
C GLN A 282 6.41 10.16 1.51
N TRP A 283 5.45 9.66 2.28
CA TRP A 283 4.12 9.28 1.81
C TRP A 283 3.12 10.44 1.97
N ASP A 284 3.52 11.64 1.54
CA ASP A 284 2.71 12.86 1.56
C ASP A 284 2.98 13.73 0.33
N TYR A 285 2.23 14.84 0.20
CA TYR A 285 2.57 15.92 -0.71
C TYR A 285 4.06 16.35 -0.56
N PRO A 286 4.81 16.59 -1.65
CA PRO A 286 4.40 16.59 -3.06
C PRO A 286 4.64 15.26 -3.78
N ASN A 287 4.94 14.18 -3.05
CA ASN A 287 5.37 12.92 -3.65
C ASN A 287 4.20 12.13 -4.24
N GLY A 288 4.46 11.52 -5.40
CA GLY A 288 3.64 10.48 -6.00
C GLY A 288 4.38 9.15 -6.08
N TRP A 289 3.66 8.06 -5.81
CA TRP A 289 4.19 6.70 -5.75
C TRP A 289 3.50 5.80 -6.76
N ALA A 290 4.27 4.99 -7.49
CA ALA A 290 3.77 4.16 -8.59
C ALA A 290 2.57 3.27 -8.20
N PRO A 291 2.57 2.58 -7.03
CA PRO A 291 1.42 1.83 -6.55
C PRO A 291 0.11 2.62 -6.55
N LEU A 292 0.15 3.85 -6.06
CA LEU A 292 -1.03 4.69 -5.88
C LEU A 292 -1.49 5.32 -7.20
N GLN A 293 -0.55 5.61 -8.11
CA GLN A 293 -0.91 5.99 -9.49
C GLN A 293 -1.64 4.85 -10.19
N TYR A 294 -1.17 3.61 -10.02
CA TYR A 294 -1.83 2.43 -10.58
C TYR A 294 -3.21 2.21 -9.99
N VAL A 295 -3.36 2.28 -8.66
CA VAL A 295 -4.67 2.14 -7.99
C VAL A 295 -5.63 3.20 -8.52
N ALA A 296 -5.22 4.47 -8.57
CA ALA A 296 -6.06 5.54 -9.07
C ALA A 296 -6.45 5.34 -10.54
N TYR A 297 -5.47 5.02 -11.39
CA TYR A 297 -5.69 4.72 -12.80
C TYR A 297 -6.73 3.61 -12.99
N ARG A 298 -6.57 2.49 -12.28
CA ARG A 298 -7.49 1.34 -12.37
C ARG A 298 -8.87 1.65 -11.80
N SER A 299 -8.96 2.43 -10.72
CA SER A 299 -10.23 2.90 -10.16
C SER A 299 -11.01 3.75 -11.17
N LEU A 300 -10.33 4.66 -11.85
CA LEU A 300 -10.96 5.57 -12.81
C LEU A 300 -11.38 4.84 -14.09
N LEU A 301 -10.60 3.86 -14.57
CA LEU A 301 -11.03 2.99 -15.67
C LEU A 301 -12.30 2.18 -15.37
N LYS A 302 -12.56 1.89 -14.08
CA LYS A 302 -13.78 1.23 -13.63
C LYS A 302 -14.95 2.20 -13.40
N THR A 303 -14.67 3.51 -13.39
CA THR A 303 -15.66 4.55 -13.10
C THR A 303 -16.16 5.17 -14.40
N SER A 304 -17.38 4.83 -14.80
CA SER A 304 -17.96 5.30 -16.05
C SER A 304 -17.92 6.83 -16.17
N GLY A 305 -17.36 7.33 -17.28
CA GLY A 305 -17.23 8.76 -17.58
C GLY A 305 -15.88 9.37 -17.16
N TYR A 306 -14.97 8.59 -16.56
CA TYR A 306 -13.67 9.05 -16.07
C TYR A 306 -12.47 8.43 -16.81
N GLU A 307 -12.71 7.79 -17.96
CA GLU A 307 -11.67 7.20 -18.81
C GLU A 307 -10.68 8.27 -19.31
N THR A 308 -11.18 9.49 -19.57
CA THR A 308 -10.33 10.64 -19.94
C THR A 308 -9.39 11.04 -18.80
N LEU A 309 -9.90 11.11 -17.57
CA LEU A 309 -9.08 11.42 -16.39
C LEU A 309 -8.02 10.32 -16.15
N ALA A 310 -8.41 9.05 -16.28
CA ALA A 310 -7.47 7.93 -16.22
C ALA A 310 -6.34 8.06 -17.25
N ARG A 311 -6.66 8.47 -18.48
CA ARG A 311 -5.68 8.73 -19.54
C ARG A 311 -4.73 9.87 -19.18
N ILE A 312 -5.25 10.96 -18.62
CA ILE A 312 -4.43 12.11 -18.20
C ILE A 312 -3.45 11.70 -17.10
N ILE A 313 -3.90 10.98 -16.07
CA ILE A 313 -3.04 10.49 -14.98
C ILE A 313 -1.93 9.59 -15.53
N ARG A 314 -2.29 8.62 -16.37
CA ARG A 314 -1.33 7.73 -17.06
C ARG A 314 -0.29 8.54 -17.83
N GLN A 315 -0.72 9.48 -18.67
CA GLN A 315 0.17 10.27 -19.51
C GLN A 315 1.13 11.13 -18.69
N ARG A 316 0.64 11.82 -17.66
CA ARG A 316 1.45 12.68 -16.79
C ARG A 316 2.49 11.89 -16.00
N TRP A 317 2.07 10.78 -15.40
CA TRP A 317 2.97 9.90 -14.65
C TRP A 317 4.06 9.31 -15.55
N MET A 318 3.68 8.75 -16.71
CA MET A 318 4.64 8.16 -17.64
C MET A 318 5.60 9.20 -18.21
N ALA A 319 5.12 10.39 -18.59
CA ALA A 319 5.98 11.47 -19.08
C ALA A 319 7.00 11.92 -18.03
N LEU A 320 6.61 11.96 -16.76
CA LEU A 320 7.54 12.25 -15.67
C LEU A 320 8.60 11.15 -15.52
N ASN A 321 8.19 9.87 -15.53
CA ASN A 321 9.12 8.75 -15.47
C ASN A 321 10.11 8.76 -16.63
N GLU A 322 9.63 8.93 -17.87
CA GLU A 322 10.45 9.00 -19.08
C GLU A 322 11.44 10.16 -19.04
N ARG A 323 11.02 11.34 -18.59
CA ARG A 323 11.89 12.51 -18.48
C ARG A 323 13.03 12.25 -17.50
N VAL A 324 12.72 11.76 -16.28
CA VAL A 324 13.74 11.44 -15.27
C VAL A 324 14.66 10.32 -15.76
N PHE A 325 14.11 9.30 -16.42
CA PHE A 325 14.90 8.23 -17.01
C PHE A 325 15.87 8.76 -18.09
N ASN A 326 15.42 9.68 -18.95
CA ASN A 326 16.27 10.30 -19.96
C ASN A 326 17.37 11.19 -19.34
N GLU A 327 17.09 11.84 -18.21
CA GLU A 327 18.05 12.70 -17.49
C GLU A 327 19.09 11.89 -16.68
N THR A 328 18.67 10.76 -16.10
CA THR A 328 19.47 10.05 -15.07
C THR A 328 19.90 8.63 -15.47
N GLY A 329 19.24 8.05 -16.48
CA GLY A 329 19.35 6.63 -16.85
C GLY A 329 18.64 5.67 -15.88
N LYS A 330 17.79 6.17 -14.97
CA LYS A 330 17.21 5.41 -13.86
C LYS A 330 15.72 5.66 -13.68
N MET A 331 15.03 4.65 -13.19
CA MET A 331 13.67 4.77 -12.64
C MET A 331 13.76 4.88 -11.13
N MET A 332 13.00 5.80 -10.54
CA MET A 332 13.06 6.12 -9.12
C MET A 332 11.97 5.42 -8.32
N GLU A 333 12.19 5.27 -7.02
CA GLU A 333 11.21 4.82 -6.02
C GLU A 333 9.92 5.66 -6.04
N LYS A 334 10.08 6.99 -6.04
CA LYS A 334 9.01 8.00 -5.95
C LYS A 334 9.40 9.28 -6.68
N TYR A 335 8.43 10.14 -6.97
CA TYR A 335 8.63 11.35 -7.77
C TYR A 335 7.91 12.56 -7.16
N ASP A 336 8.50 13.76 -7.27
CA ASP A 336 7.79 15.02 -7.01
C ASP A 336 6.85 15.26 -8.19
N VAL A 337 5.54 15.06 -7.96
CA VAL A 337 4.54 15.19 -9.03
C VAL A 337 4.05 16.63 -9.19
N VAL A 338 4.43 17.53 -8.28
CA VAL A 338 4.03 18.94 -8.30
C VAL A 338 5.08 19.77 -9.02
N ASN A 339 6.33 19.69 -8.60
CA ASN A 339 7.45 20.32 -9.26
C ASN A 339 8.26 19.26 -9.99
N ILE A 340 7.83 18.97 -11.21
CA ILE A 340 8.46 17.93 -12.02
C ILE A 340 9.94 18.18 -12.28
N SER A 341 10.48 19.40 -12.15
CA SER A 341 11.92 19.63 -12.36
C SER A 341 12.81 19.25 -11.16
N LYS A 342 12.23 18.80 -10.04
CA LYS A 342 12.96 18.46 -8.82
C LYS A 342 12.97 16.95 -8.55
N PRO A 343 14.04 16.43 -7.92
CA PRO A 343 13.98 15.10 -7.33
C PRO A 343 12.99 15.10 -6.16
N ALA A 344 12.35 13.94 -5.95
CA ALA A 344 11.55 13.69 -4.74
C ALA A 344 12.43 13.66 -3.48
N GLY A 345 11.80 13.69 -2.30
CA GLY A 345 12.51 13.58 -1.02
C GLY A 345 11.57 13.25 0.14
N GLY A 346 12.00 13.56 1.36
CA GLY A 346 11.23 13.34 2.59
C GLY A 346 11.41 11.94 3.19
N GLY A 347 10.97 11.79 4.44
CA GLY A 347 11.13 10.55 5.22
C GLY A 347 12.53 10.39 5.83
N GLU A 348 12.84 9.16 6.25
CA GLU A 348 14.05 8.84 7.04
C GLU A 348 15.27 8.47 6.18
N TYR A 349 15.15 8.43 4.84
CA TYR A 349 16.25 8.06 3.93
C TYR A 349 16.19 8.72 2.55
N GLU A 350 17.34 8.76 1.87
CA GLU A 350 17.50 9.26 0.50
C GLU A 350 16.72 8.44 -0.54
N VAL A 351 16.20 9.06 -1.59
CA VAL A 351 15.43 8.37 -2.64
C VAL A 351 16.21 7.21 -3.26
N GLN A 352 15.54 6.08 -3.48
CA GLN A 352 16.14 4.87 -4.03
C GLN A 352 15.95 4.73 -5.56
N ASP A 353 16.90 4.02 -6.18
CA ASP A 353 16.96 3.79 -7.63
C ASP A 353 16.63 2.34 -7.96
N GLY A 354 15.98 2.12 -9.10
CA GLY A 354 15.66 0.79 -9.62
C GLY A 354 14.44 0.84 -10.53
N PHE A 355 13.22 1.09 -10.05
CA PHE A 355 12.70 0.59 -8.77
C PHE A 355 11.52 -0.34 -9.11
N GLY A 356 11.44 -1.51 -8.48
CA GLY A 356 10.57 -2.63 -8.89
C GLY A 356 9.14 -2.24 -9.25
N TRP A 357 8.40 -1.58 -8.34
CA TRP A 357 7.03 -1.15 -8.62
C TRP A 357 6.93 -0.10 -9.73
N THR A 358 7.95 0.73 -9.94
CA THR A 358 7.88 1.87 -10.86
C THR A 358 8.00 1.32 -12.26
N ASN A 359 8.94 0.38 -12.44
CA ASN A 359 9.15 -0.35 -13.66
C ASN A 359 7.90 -1.17 -14.00
N GLY A 360 7.34 -1.87 -13.02
CA GLY A 360 6.18 -2.72 -13.23
C GLY A 360 4.91 -1.95 -13.58
N VAL A 361 4.61 -0.87 -12.86
CA VAL A 361 3.48 0.01 -13.14
C VAL A 361 3.64 0.73 -14.47
N TYR A 362 4.85 1.21 -14.79
CA TYR A 362 5.13 1.85 -16.07
C TYR A 362 4.85 0.90 -17.24
N LEU A 363 5.33 -0.35 -17.18
CA LEU A 363 5.09 -1.35 -18.22
C LEU A 363 3.61 -1.74 -18.34
N GLU A 364 2.91 -1.89 -17.21
CA GLU A 364 1.47 -2.15 -17.19
C GLU A 364 0.69 -1.01 -17.87
N MET A 365 0.99 0.24 -17.51
CA MET A 365 0.37 1.39 -18.14
C MET A 365 0.74 1.50 -19.62
N LEU A 366 2.01 1.31 -20.00
CA LEU A 366 2.49 1.39 -21.38
C LEU A 366 1.73 0.43 -22.30
N HIS A 367 1.52 -0.81 -21.85
CA HIS A 367 0.88 -1.87 -22.64
C HIS A 367 -0.64 -1.99 -22.40
N ASP A 368 -1.25 -1.03 -21.70
CA ASP A 368 -2.68 -1.04 -21.48
C ASP A 368 -3.46 -0.45 -22.66
N GLN A 369 -4.10 -1.35 -23.42
CA GLN A 369 -4.92 -1.02 -24.59
C GLN A 369 -6.37 -0.64 -24.25
N ARG A 370 -6.78 -0.69 -22.98
CA ARG A 370 -8.16 -0.36 -22.56
C ARG A 370 -8.57 1.07 -22.92
N LEU A 371 -7.60 1.97 -23.09
CA LEU A 371 -7.80 3.38 -23.42
C LEU A 371 -7.56 3.73 -24.90
N GLU A 372 -7.17 2.75 -25.71
CA GLU A 372 -6.93 2.87 -27.16
C GLU A 372 -8.18 2.52 -27.98
N ARG A 373 -9.23 2.01 -27.32
CA ARG A 373 -10.57 1.76 -27.85
C ARG A 373 -11.51 2.86 -27.38
#